data_AF-A0A011P4S2-F1
#
_entry.id   AF-A0A011P4S2-F1
#
_cell.length_a   1.000
_cell.length_b   1.000
_cell.length_c   1.000
_cell.angle_alpha   90.00
_cell.angle_beta   90.00
_cell.angle_gamma   90.00
#
_symmetry.space_group_name_H-M   'P 1'
#
loop_
_entity.id
_entity.type
_entity.pdbx_description
1 polymer ?
#
loop_
_entity_poly.entity_id
_entity_poly.type
_entity_poly.pdbx_seq_one_letter_code
_entity_poly.pdbx_strand_id
1 'polypeptide(L)'
;MNLTGARSLVAIWRNGRDTGYFSAIRRRPRGDLDGRTLLCRTGRLAGLFPDLRHLPGAKSAIGMPIVIEVVMMSVAAIMLMLTKVNVDEVPKTATLRAGVVAVIGIFGLAWLGDSFIAANKEVIVPAIGHLAEVAPWTFAFGLFFASVLLYSQAATTRALMPLGIVLGIPPQFLIAMFPSVNGYFFIPTYGSLIAAINFDLSGTTRIGKYVLNHSFMIPGLVATATAVSSGLLLARLMF
;
A
#
# COMPACT_ATOMS: atom_id res chain seq x y z
N MET A 1 -29.91 -10.02 -4.67
CA MET A 1 -29.09 -10.81 -5.61
C MET A 1 -29.27 -12.29 -5.27
N ASN A 2 -29.75 -13.08 -6.23
CA ASN A 2 -30.28 -14.45 -6.02
C ASN A 2 -29.20 -15.47 -5.63
N LEU A 3 -29.51 -16.33 -4.65
CA LEU A 3 -28.65 -17.35 -4.02
C LEU A 3 -28.25 -18.52 -4.94
N THR A 4 -28.72 -18.53 -6.19
CA THR A 4 -28.47 -19.59 -7.18
C THR A 4 -27.08 -19.50 -7.82
N GLY A 5 -26.50 -18.29 -7.94
CA GLY A 5 -25.16 -18.10 -8.52
C GLY A 5 -24.00 -18.53 -7.60
N ALA A 6 -24.22 -18.50 -6.28
CA ALA A 6 -23.22 -18.91 -5.28
C ALA A 6 -22.94 -20.42 -5.31
N ARG A 7 -23.95 -21.24 -5.66
CA ARG A 7 -23.79 -22.70 -5.77
C ARG A 7 -23.01 -23.12 -7.02
N SER A 8 -23.13 -22.36 -8.12
CA SER A 8 -22.40 -22.60 -9.36
C SER A 8 -20.90 -22.33 -9.22
N LEU A 9 -20.53 -21.29 -8.45
CA LEU A 9 -19.13 -20.95 -8.16
C LEU A 9 -18.43 -21.99 -7.27
N VAL A 10 -19.15 -22.56 -6.29
CA VAL A 10 -18.62 -23.64 -5.44
C VAL A 10 -18.41 -24.93 -6.24
N ALA A 11 -19.25 -25.22 -7.24
CA ALA A 11 -19.10 -26.39 -8.12
C ALA A 11 -17.90 -26.24 -9.07
N ILE A 12 -17.70 -25.06 -9.65
CA ILE A 12 -16.53 -24.74 -10.49
C ILE A 12 -15.23 -24.84 -9.67
N TRP A 13 -15.25 -24.36 -8.43
CA TRP A 13 -14.10 -24.46 -7.51
C TRP A 13 -13.82 -25.90 -7.04
N ARG A 14 -14.85 -26.76 -6.94
CA ARG A 14 -14.67 -28.19 -6.62
C ARG A 14 -13.97 -28.94 -7.76
N ASN A 15 -14.33 -28.68 -9.01
CA ASN A 15 -13.66 -29.29 -10.17
C ASN A 15 -12.20 -28.79 -10.36
N GLY A 16 -11.89 -27.55 -9.96
CA GLY A 16 -10.51 -27.02 -10.02
C GLY A 16 -9.54 -27.63 -8.99
N ARG A 17 -10.04 -28.37 -7.98
CA ARG A 17 -9.17 -29.13 -7.05
C ARG A 17 -8.58 -30.39 -7.68
N ASP A 18 -9.22 -30.93 -8.72
CA ASP A 18 -8.80 -32.17 -9.38
C ASP A 18 -7.79 -31.92 -10.51
N THR A 19 -7.66 -30.66 -10.97
CA THR A 19 -6.54 -30.23 -11.80
C THR A 19 -5.31 -30.02 -10.90
N GLY A 20 -4.30 -30.88 -11.01
CA GLY A 20 -3.07 -30.99 -10.17
C GLY A 20 -2.17 -29.74 -9.99
N TYR A 21 -2.68 -28.53 -10.22
CA TYR A 21 -2.05 -27.25 -9.95
C TYR A 21 -1.68 -27.06 -8.47
N PHE A 22 -2.56 -27.47 -7.54
CA PHE A 22 -2.31 -27.32 -6.11
C PHE A 22 -1.34 -28.35 -5.53
N SER A 23 -1.22 -29.53 -6.14
CA SER A 23 -0.24 -30.55 -5.74
C SER A 23 1.20 -30.15 -6.07
N ALA A 24 1.42 -29.31 -7.09
CA ALA A 24 2.75 -28.82 -7.46
C ALA A 24 3.27 -27.73 -6.50
N ILE A 25 2.38 -26.94 -5.90
CA ILE A 25 2.74 -25.87 -4.94
C ILE A 25 3.15 -26.47 -3.59
N ARG A 26 2.55 -27.61 -3.21
CA ARG A 26 2.74 -28.23 -1.88
C ARG A 26 4.10 -28.96 -1.71
N ARG A 27 4.91 -29.08 -2.77
CA ARG A 27 6.16 -29.86 -2.79
C ARG A 27 7.45 -29.02 -2.93
N ARG A 28 7.41 -27.69 -2.88
CA ARG A 28 8.64 -26.89 -3.02
C ARG A 28 9.40 -26.71 -1.70
N PRO A 29 10.72 -26.95 -1.64
CA PRO A 29 11.53 -26.69 -0.46
C PRO A 29 11.54 -25.19 -0.11
N ARG A 30 11.59 -24.85 1.18
CA ARG A 30 11.57 -23.48 1.75
C ARG A 30 12.79 -22.59 1.41
N GLY A 31 13.60 -22.96 0.40
CA GLY A 31 14.86 -22.29 0.06
C GLY A 31 14.91 -21.63 -1.33
N ASP A 32 13.84 -21.67 -2.11
CA ASP A 32 13.82 -21.09 -3.46
C ASP A 32 13.76 -19.56 -3.37
N LEU A 33 14.56 -18.86 -4.18
CA LEU A 33 14.59 -17.40 -4.31
C LEU A 33 13.21 -16.91 -4.79
N ASP A 34 12.30 -16.71 -3.86
CA ASP A 34 10.97 -16.15 -4.12
C ASP A 34 11.15 -14.78 -4.79
N GLY A 35 10.55 -14.59 -5.97
CA GLY A 35 10.63 -13.33 -6.72
C GLY A 35 10.22 -12.11 -5.88
N ARG A 36 9.44 -12.31 -4.81
CA ARG A 36 9.13 -11.30 -3.80
C ARG A 36 10.36 -10.85 -3.01
N THR A 37 11.22 -11.78 -2.63
CA THR A 37 12.48 -11.51 -1.91
C THR A 37 13.48 -10.79 -2.80
N LEU A 38 13.52 -11.14 -4.09
CA LEU A 38 14.34 -10.46 -5.09
C LEU A 38 13.87 -9.01 -5.26
N LEU A 39 12.57 -8.78 -5.49
CA LEU A 39 11.98 -7.45 -5.65
C LEU A 39 12.20 -6.55 -4.42
N CYS A 40 12.01 -7.08 -3.21
CA CYS A 40 12.27 -6.34 -1.97
C CYS A 40 13.76 -6.03 -1.75
N ARG A 41 14.68 -6.82 -2.30
CA ARG A 41 16.13 -6.57 -2.20
C ARG A 41 16.59 -5.55 -3.24
N THR A 42 16.20 -5.69 -4.51
CA THR A 42 16.55 -4.72 -5.56
C THR A 42 15.93 -3.35 -5.32
N GLY A 43 14.67 -3.28 -4.88
CA GLY A 43 14.01 -2.02 -4.55
C GLY A 43 14.71 -1.26 -3.41
N ARG A 44 15.18 -1.96 -2.37
CA ARG A 44 15.95 -1.35 -1.28
C ARG A 44 17.33 -0.86 -1.72
N LEU A 45 18.03 -1.63 -2.54
CA LEU A 45 19.37 -1.26 -3.02
C LEU A 45 19.31 -0.07 -3.98
N ALA A 46 18.36 -0.07 -4.93
CA ALA A 46 18.14 1.08 -5.80
C ALA A 46 17.67 2.31 -5.02
N GLY A 47 16.90 2.13 -3.94
CA GLY A 47 16.52 3.21 -3.01
C GLY A 47 17.72 3.84 -2.31
N LEU A 48 18.58 3.00 -1.73
CA LEU A 48 19.72 3.43 -0.92
C LEU A 48 20.87 4.03 -1.75
N PHE A 49 21.06 3.56 -2.99
CA PHE A 49 22.11 4.04 -3.90
C PHE A 49 21.48 4.67 -5.15
N PRO A 50 21.33 6.00 -5.19
CA PRO A 50 20.76 6.72 -6.34
C PRO A 50 21.50 6.46 -7.65
N ASP A 51 22.81 6.17 -7.59
CA ASP A 51 23.64 5.89 -8.77
C ASP A 51 23.21 4.63 -9.53
N LEU A 52 22.57 3.67 -8.84
CA LEU A 52 21.98 2.48 -9.49
C LEU A 52 20.75 2.79 -10.34
N ARG A 53 20.23 4.02 -10.25
CA ARG A 53 19.07 4.51 -11.03
C ARG A 53 19.48 5.46 -12.15
N HIS A 54 20.79 5.69 -12.35
CA HIS A 54 21.30 6.54 -13.42
C HIS A 54 21.46 5.71 -14.69
N LEU A 55 20.73 6.08 -15.75
CA LEU A 55 21.00 5.55 -17.08
C LEU A 55 22.25 6.21 -17.66
N PRO A 56 23.03 5.51 -18.51
CA PRO A 56 24.14 6.12 -19.24
C PRO A 56 23.64 7.33 -20.04
N GLY A 57 24.12 8.53 -19.69
CA GLY A 57 23.75 9.79 -20.35
C GLY A 57 22.56 10.57 -19.74
N ALA A 58 21.93 10.10 -18.66
CA ALA A 58 20.84 10.82 -18.00
C ALA A 58 21.37 11.84 -16.96
N LYS A 59 20.76 13.04 -16.92
CA LYS A 59 21.12 14.12 -15.97
C LYS A 59 20.61 13.90 -14.54
N SER A 60 19.69 12.96 -14.34
CA SER A 60 19.05 12.69 -13.04
C SER A 60 18.62 11.24 -12.92
N ALA A 61 18.56 10.72 -11.70
CA ALA A 61 18.04 9.41 -11.40
C ALA A 61 16.61 9.20 -11.89
N ILE A 62 16.34 8.00 -12.40
CA ILE A 62 14.99 7.56 -12.69
C ILE A 62 14.16 7.54 -11.40
N GLY A 63 12.89 7.94 -11.50
CA GLY A 63 11.95 7.87 -10.38
C GLY A 63 11.79 6.45 -9.85
N MET A 64 11.75 6.31 -8.51
CA MET A 64 11.59 5.01 -7.84
C MET A 64 10.41 4.16 -8.36
N PRO A 65 9.23 4.72 -8.68
CA PRO A 65 8.11 3.92 -9.21
C PRO A 65 8.47 3.17 -10.49
N ILE A 66 9.16 3.84 -11.42
CA ILE A 66 9.56 3.27 -12.71
C ILE A 66 10.56 2.14 -12.51
N VAL A 67 11.52 2.31 -11.58
CA VAL A 67 12.51 1.27 -11.27
C VAL A 67 11.83 0.01 -10.73
N ILE A 68 10.86 0.17 -9.82
CA ILE A 68 10.08 -0.95 -9.28
C ILE A 68 9.30 -1.63 -10.40
N GLU A 69 8.65 -0.88 -11.29
CA GLU A 69 7.89 -1.41 -12.42
C GLU A 69 8.75 -2.25 -13.36
N VAL A 70 9.92 -1.75 -13.76
CA VAL A 70 10.86 -2.48 -14.63
C VAL A 70 11.28 -3.80 -13.98
N VAL A 71 11.62 -3.79 -12.68
CA VAL A 71 12.01 -5.00 -11.96
C VAL A 71 10.85 -5.98 -11.86
N MET A 72 9.63 -5.52 -11.57
CA MET A 72 8.42 -6.36 -11.48
C MET A 72 8.11 -7.02 -12.82
N MET A 73 8.14 -6.25 -13.92
CA MET A 73 7.90 -6.78 -15.27
C MET A 73 9.00 -7.77 -15.69
N SER A 74 10.26 -7.51 -15.34
CA SER A 74 11.37 -8.42 -15.61
C SER A 74 11.21 -9.76 -14.89
N VAL A 75 10.83 -9.73 -13.61
CA VAL A 75 10.57 -10.96 -12.83
C VAL A 75 9.37 -11.72 -13.41
N ALA A 76 8.28 -11.01 -13.77
CA ALA A 76 7.11 -11.62 -14.39
C ALA A 76 7.46 -12.31 -15.72
N ALA A 77 8.29 -11.68 -16.56
CA ALA A 77 8.76 -12.26 -17.81
C ALA A 77 9.59 -13.54 -17.58
N ILE A 78 10.52 -13.52 -16.62
CA ILE A 78 11.31 -14.70 -16.24
C ILE A 78 10.40 -15.84 -15.75
N MET A 79 9.41 -15.52 -14.92
CA MET A 79 8.46 -16.51 -14.42
C MET A 79 7.68 -17.17 -15.56
N LEU A 80 7.18 -16.41 -16.54
CA LEU A 80 6.47 -16.96 -17.69
C LEU A 80 7.37 -17.85 -18.56
N MET A 81 8.61 -17.43 -18.80
CA MET A 81 9.59 -18.23 -19.56
C MET A 81 9.91 -19.58 -18.89
N LEU A 82 10.09 -19.59 -17.57
CA LEU A 82 10.46 -20.80 -16.82
C LEU A 82 9.28 -21.74 -16.60
N THR A 83 8.09 -21.22 -16.37
CA THR A 83 6.91 -22.04 -16.03
C THR A 83 6.13 -22.54 -17.23
N LYS A 84 6.40 -22.02 -18.44
CA LYS A 84 5.74 -22.41 -19.70
C LYS A 84 4.22 -22.41 -19.61
N VAL A 85 3.65 -21.50 -18.81
CA VAL A 85 2.21 -21.36 -18.65
C VAL A 85 1.62 -20.78 -19.93
N ASN A 86 0.45 -21.25 -20.35
CA ASN A 86 -0.27 -20.66 -21.47
C ASN A 86 -0.67 -19.21 -21.11
N VAL A 87 -0.05 -18.24 -21.79
CA VAL A 87 -0.22 -16.81 -21.50
C VAL A 87 -1.67 -16.36 -21.66
N ASP A 88 -2.42 -16.99 -22.56
CA ASP A 88 -3.84 -16.66 -22.81
C ASP A 88 -4.75 -17.03 -21.64
N GLU A 89 -4.33 -17.95 -20.78
CA GLU A 89 -5.11 -18.37 -19.61
C GLU A 89 -4.91 -17.42 -18.41
N VAL A 90 -3.80 -16.68 -18.36
CA VAL A 90 -3.47 -15.81 -17.23
C VAL A 90 -4.54 -14.73 -17.00
N PRO A 91 -5.02 -13.99 -18.02
CA PRO A 91 -6.10 -13.02 -17.84
C PRO A 91 -7.47 -13.60 -17.56
N LYS A 92 -7.67 -14.89 -17.87
CA LYS A 92 -8.92 -15.58 -17.60
C LYS A 92 -9.04 -16.02 -16.14
N THR A 93 -7.94 -16.02 -15.39
CA THR A 93 -7.94 -16.39 -13.97
C THR A 93 -8.80 -15.45 -13.12
N ALA A 94 -9.49 -16.01 -12.14
CA ALA A 94 -10.27 -15.22 -11.17
C ALA A 94 -9.40 -14.19 -10.43
N THR A 95 -8.14 -14.54 -10.15
CA THR A 95 -7.17 -13.67 -9.49
C THR A 95 -6.84 -12.44 -10.31
N LEU A 96 -6.52 -12.57 -11.60
CA LEU A 96 -6.19 -11.39 -12.42
C LEU A 96 -7.42 -10.50 -12.63
N ARG A 97 -8.60 -11.08 -12.86
CA ARG A 97 -9.85 -10.30 -12.98
C ARG A 97 -10.16 -9.52 -11.72
N ALA A 98 -10.06 -10.15 -10.55
CA ALA A 98 -10.23 -9.46 -9.26
C ALA A 98 -9.16 -8.35 -9.08
N GLY A 99 -7.92 -8.62 -9.50
CA GLY A 99 -6.83 -7.64 -9.49
C GLY A 99 -7.12 -6.41 -10.35
N VAL A 100 -7.56 -6.58 -11.59
CA VAL A 100 -7.87 -5.47 -12.51
C VAL A 100 -9.01 -4.60 -11.96
N VAL A 101 -10.07 -5.20 -11.44
CA VAL A 101 -11.18 -4.46 -10.82
C VAL A 101 -10.69 -3.65 -9.60
N ALA A 102 -9.85 -4.27 -8.76
CA ALA A 102 -9.27 -3.57 -7.61
C ALA A 102 -8.38 -2.39 -8.06
N VAL A 103 -7.53 -2.59 -9.07
CA VAL A 103 -6.65 -1.55 -9.62
C VAL A 103 -7.45 -0.32 -10.08
N ILE A 104 -8.51 -0.52 -10.85
CA ILE A 104 -9.37 0.58 -11.33
C ILE A 104 -10.01 1.31 -10.14
N GLY A 105 -10.53 0.56 -9.15
CA GLY A 105 -11.14 1.15 -7.95
C GLY A 105 -10.16 2.00 -7.13
N ILE A 106 -8.94 1.52 -6.90
CA ILE A 106 -7.93 2.24 -6.11
C ILE A 106 -7.45 3.49 -6.84
N PHE A 107 -7.15 3.39 -8.15
CA PHE A 107 -6.69 4.54 -8.93
C PHE A 107 -7.76 5.62 -9.00
N GLY A 108 -9.03 5.24 -9.20
CA GLY A 108 -10.14 6.19 -9.19
C GLY A 108 -10.27 6.92 -7.86
N LEU A 109 -10.22 6.20 -6.74
CA LEU A 109 -10.32 6.81 -5.40
C LEU A 109 -9.12 7.69 -5.06
N ALA A 110 -7.90 7.24 -5.38
CA ALA A 110 -6.68 8.02 -5.16
C ALA A 110 -6.68 9.32 -5.98
N TRP A 111 -7.14 9.27 -7.23
CA TRP A 111 -7.21 10.46 -8.09
C TRP A 111 -8.27 11.45 -7.60
N LEU A 112 -9.43 10.97 -7.15
CA LEU A 112 -10.44 11.83 -6.53
C LEU A 112 -9.91 12.51 -5.27
N GLY A 113 -9.20 11.77 -4.41
CA GLY A 113 -8.56 12.31 -3.21
C GLY A 113 -7.51 13.36 -3.52
N ASP A 114 -6.61 13.10 -4.46
CA ASP A 114 -5.58 14.05 -4.89
C ASP A 114 -6.19 15.32 -5.50
N SER A 115 -7.20 15.17 -6.35
CA SER A 115 -7.92 16.31 -6.95
C SER A 115 -8.64 17.15 -5.90
N PHE A 116 -9.30 16.50 -4.91
CA PHE A 116 -9.98 17.19 -3.81
C PHE A 116 -9.00 17.98 -2.95
N ILE A 117 -7.88 17.37 -2.54
CA ILE A 117 -6.84 18.06 -1.78
C ILE A 117 -6.27 19.20 -2.62
N ALA A 118 -5.93 18.96 -3.89
CA ALA A 118 -5.38 19.98 -4.78
C ALA A 118 -6.30 21.21 -4.91
N ALA A 119 -7.61 20.99 -5.06
CA ALA A 119 -8.60 22.06 -5.16
C ALA A 119 -8.84 22.83 -3.85
N ASN A 120 -8.58 22.21 -2.69
CA ASN A 120 -8.85 22.79 -1.37
C ASN A 120 -7.59 23.03 -0.53
N LYS A 121 -6.40 23.02 -1.16
CA LYS A 121 -5.10 23.17 -0.48
C LYS A 121 -5.04 24.43 0.38
N GLU A 122 -5.58 25.54 -0.11
CA GLU A 122 -5.59 26.82 0.60
C GLU A 122 -6.45 26.83 1.86
N VAL A 123 -7.36 25.87 2.01
CA VAL A 123 -8.18 25.71 3.23
C VAL A 123 -7.57 24.65 4.14
N ILE A 124 -7.17 23.52 3.58
CA ILE A 124 -6.73 22.33 4.33
C ILE A 124 -5.36 22.56 4.98
N VAL A 125 -4.40 23.12 4.23
CA VAL A 125 -3.03 23.30 4.71
C VAL A 125 -2.98 24.30 5.88
N PRO A 126 -3.60 25.49 5.82
CA PRO A 126 -3.63 26.40 6.97
C PRO A 126 -4.41 25.85 8.16
N ALA A 127 -5.50 25.12 7.95
CA ALA A 127 -6.25 24.50 9.05
C ALA A 127 -5.40 23.48 9.83
N ILE A 128 -4.62 22.65 9.13
CA ILE A 128 -3.64 21.75 9.76
C ILE A 128 -2.55 22.55 10.46
N GLY A 129 -2.10 23.65 9.85
CA GLY A 129 -1.07 24.53 10.41
C GLY A 129 -1.49 25.17 11.73
N HIS A 130 -2.64 25.81 11.79
CA HIS A 130 -3.16 26.44 13.02
C HIS A 130 -3.30 25.42 14.17
N LEU A 131 -3.76 24.20 13.88
CA LEU A 131 -3.84 23.14 14.90
C LEU A 131 -2.46 22.75 15.43
N ALA A 132 -1.47 22.70 14.53
CA ALA A 132 -0.10 22.33 14.88
C ALA A 132 0.65 23.46 15.61
N GLU A 133 0.35 24.72 15.34
CA GLU A 133 0.88 25.88 16.09
C GLU A 133 0.44 25.85 17.55
N VAL A 134 -0.84 25.53 17.81
CA VAL A 134 -1.38 25.41 19.17
C VAL A 134 -0.81 24.18 19.89
N ALA A 135 -0.68 23.07 19.16
CA ALA A 135 -0.25 21.81 19.72
C ALA A 135 0.47 20.96 18.66
N PRO A 136 1.82 20.93 18.64
CA PRO A 136 2.59 20.30 17.56
C PRO A 136 2.27 18.82 17.30
N TRP A 137 1.83 18.08 18.31
CA TRP A 137 1.45 16.67 18.19
C TRP A 137 0.16 16.46 17.37
N THR A 138 -0.70 17.47 17.25
CA THR A 138 -1.93 17.38 16.45
C THR A 138 -1.64 17.31 14.95
N PHE A 139 -0.43 17.71 14.54
CA PHE A 139 0.06 17.53 13.18
C PHE A 139 0.03 16.05 12.72
N ALA A 140 0.16 15.11 13.66
CA ALA A 140 -0.03 13.68 13.40
C ALA A 140 -1.42 13.35 12.84
N PHE A 141 -2.48 14.01 13.33
CA PHE A 141 -3.83 13.82 12.77
C PHE A 141 -3.96 14.39 11.37
N GLY A 142 -3.34 15.54 11.12
CA GLY A 142 -3.26 16.13 9.76
C GLY A 142 -2.62 15.15 8.78
N LEU A 143 -1.47 14.57 9.15
CA LEU A 143 -0.80 13.51 8.37
C LEU A 143 -1.69 12.27 8.19
N PHE A 144 -2.37 11.84 9.25
CA PHE A 144 -3.26 10.67 9.21
C PHE A 144 -4.40 10.87 8.21
N PHE A 145 -5.22 11.90 8.39
CA PHE A 145 -6.38 12.13 7.53
C PHE A 145 -6.00 12.52 6.11
N ALA A 146 -4.91 13.28 5.91
CA ALA A 146 -4.40 13.52 4.58
C ALA A 146 -3.97 12.22 3.88
N SER A 147 -3.37 11.26 4.60
CA SER A 147 -3.05 9.96 4.02
C SER A 147 -4.26 9.10 3.70
N VAL A 148 -5.34 9.21 4.47
CA VAL A 148 -6.63 8.58 4.17
C VAL A 148 -7.16 9.07 2.82
N LEU A 149 -7.05 10.39 2.57
CA LEU A 149 -7.55 11.01 1.34
C LEU A 149 -6.62 10.77 0.15
N LEU A 150 -5.32 11.00 0.32
CA LEU A 150 -4.32 10.90 -0.76
C LEU A 150 -3.94 9.47 -1.11
N TYR A 151 -4.31 8.50 -0.28
CA TYR A 151 -4.04 7.08 -0.52
C TYR A 151 -2.55 6.74 -0.74
N SER A 152 -1.64 7.58 -0.24
CA SER A 152 -0.20 7.48 -0.52
C SER A 152 0.64 8.12 0.59
N GLN A 153 1.54 7.34 1.17
CA GLN A 153 2.50 7.85 2.17
C GLN A 153 3.43 8.88 1.56
N ALA A 154 3.97 8.56 0.37
CA ALA A 154 4.93 9.42 -0.30
C ALA A 154 4.28 10.73 -0.76
N ALA A 155 3.02 10.72 -1.22
CA ALA A 155 2.31 11.94 -1.56
C ALA A 155 2.00 12.78 -0.32
N THR A 156 1.48 12.15 0.73
CA THR A 156 1.17 12.82 2.01
C THR A 156 2.40 13.48 2.61
N THR A 157 3.51 12.74 2.66
CA THR A 157 4.79 13.24 3.19
C THR A 157 5.27 14.43 2.39
N ARG A 158 5.26 14.34 1.05
CA ARG A 158 5.66 15.45 0.17
C ARG A 158 4.75 16.68 0.31
N ALA A 159 3.47 16.47 0.55
CA ALA A 159 2.49 17.55 0.68
C ALA A 159 2.59 18.27 2.04
N LEU A 160 2.75 17.52 3.14
CA LEU A 160 2.60 18.06 4.49
C LEU A 160 3.90 18.21 5.27
N MET A 161 4.90 17.33 5.12
CA MET A 161 6.13 17.48 5.93
C MET A 161 6.86 18.82 5.73
N PRO A 162 6.93 19.40 4.51
CA PRO A 162 7.49 20.74 4.34
C PRO A 162 6.74 21.81 5.16
N LEU A 163 5.41 21.69 5.29
CA LEU A 163 4.62 22.59 6.13
C LEU A 163 5.07 22.49 7.60
N GLY A 164 5.24 21.28 8.12
CA GLY A 164 5.70 21.07 9.49
C GLY A 164 7.05 21.74 9.78
N ILE A 165 7.96 21.74 8.80
CA ILE A 165 9.26 22.45 8.89
C ILE A 165 9.04 23.96 8.92
N VAL A 166 8.18 24.51 8.06
CA VAL A 166 7.86 25.94 8.01
C VAL A 166 7.21 26.43 9.31
N LEU A 167 6.39 25.59 9.95
CA LEU A 167 5.78 25.86 11.25
C LEU A 167 6.76 25.77 12.43
N GLY A 168 8.04 25.48 12.16
CA GLY A 168 9.07 25.38 13.19
C GLY A 168 8.99 24.11 14.04
N ILE A 169 8.25 23.07 13.60
CA ILE A 169 8.23 21.79 14.31
C ILE A 169 9.62 21.16 14.21
N PRO A 170 10.28 20.84 15.33
CA PRO A 170 11.62 20.28 15.28
C PRO A 170 11.64 18.93 14.53
N PRO A 171 12.70 18.64 13.74
CA PRO A 171 12.75 17.47 12.87
C PRO A 171 12.50 16.13 13.59
N GLN A 172 12.96 15.99 14.83
CA GLN A 172 12.73 14.80 15.65
C GLN A 172 11.25 14.52 15.89
N PHE A 173 10.42 15.56 16.07
CA PHE A 173 8.97 15.40 16.24
C PHE A 173 8.28 15.08 14.91
N LEU A 174 8.76 15.63 13.78
CA LEU A 174 8.27 15.26 12.46
C LEU A 174 8.54 13.79 12.14
N ILE A 175 9.74 13.29 12.48
CA ILE A 175 10.10 11.88 12.35
C ILE A 175 9.21 11.02 13.25
N ALA A 176 9.01 11.43 14.51
CA ALA A 176 8.14 10.73 15.46
C ALA A 176 6.68 10.62 14.96
N MET A 177 6.17 11.64 14.27
CA MET A 177 4.81 11.67 13.72
C MET A 177 4.68 11.01 12.34
N PHE A 178 5.79 10.70 11.67
CA PHE A 178 5.80 10.09 10.34
C PHE A 178 4.94 8.82 10.21
N PRO A 179 4.86 7.89 11.18
CA PRO A 179 3.99 6.71 11.07
C PRO A 179 2.51 7.04 10.82
N SER A 180 2.06 8.26 11.13
CA SER A 180 0.70 8.74 10.84
C SER A 180 0.36 8.75 9.35
N VAL A 181 1.35 8.85 8.45
CA VAL A 181 1.09 8.80 6.99
C VAL A 181 0.63 7.41 6.51
N ASN A 182 0.54 6.43 7.41
CA ASN A 182 -0.06 5.11 7.18
C ASN A 182 -1.56 5.05 7.48
N GLY A 183 -2.30 6.15 7.39
CA GLY A 183 -3.74 6.17 7.65
C GLY A 183 -4.61 5.56 6.55
N TYR A 184 -4.09 5.29 5.35
CA TYR A 184 -4.87 4.78 4.21
C TYR A 184 -5.56 3.42 4.43
N PHE A 185 -5.28 2.72 5.52
CA PHE A 185 -6.04 1.53 5.91
C PHE A 185 -7.42 1.86 6.46
N PHE A 186 -7.65 3.12 6.89
CA PHE A 186 -8.86 3.55 7.61
C PHE A 186 -10.14 3.34 6.80
N ILE A 187 -10.05 3.55 5.49
CA ILE A 187 -11.10 3.15 4.55
C ILE A 187 -10.60 1.87 3.87
N PRO A 188 -11.40 0.78 3.81
CA PRO A 188 -10.94 -0.50 3.27
C PRO A 188 -10.94 -0.51 1.73
N THR A 189 -10.53 0.60 1.12
CA THR A 189 -10.41 0.74 -0.33
C THR A 189 -8.97 0.62 -0.82
N TYR A 190 -8.00 0.41 0.08
CA TYR A 190 -6.61 0.19 -0.33
C TYR A 190 -6.41 -1.18 -0.98
N GLY A 191 -5.65 -1.22 -2.07
CA GLY A 191 -5.47 -2.46 -2.84
C GLY A 191 -4.85 -3.61 -2.06
N SER A 192 -3.86 -3.32 -1.22
CA SER A 192 -3.25 -4.37 -0.40
C SER A 192 -4.21 -4.93 0.65
N LEU A 193 -5.12 -4.12 1.18
CA LEU A 193 -6.17 -4.57 2.11
C LEU A 193 -7.19 -5.44 1.36
N ILE A 194 -7.68 -4.99 0.21
CA ILE A 194 -8.64 -5.74 -0.62
C ILE A 194 -8.02 -7.07 -1.07
N ALA A 195 -6.76 -7.04 -1.51
CA ALA A 195 -6.03 -8.24 -1.91
C ALA A 195 -5.84 -9.19 -0.71
N ALA A 196 -5.48 -8.68 0.46
CA ALA A 196 -5.34 -9.50 1.66
C ALA A 196 -6.64 -10.21 2.02
N ILE A 197 -7.79 -9.53 1.93
CA ILE A 197 -9.12 -10.13 2.18
C ILE A 197 -9.44 -11.19 1.13
N ASN A 198 -9.19 -10.92 -0.15
CA ASN A 198 -9.47 -11.87 -1.23
C ASN A 198 -8.54 -13.09 -1.23
N PHE A 199 -7.31 -12.95 -0.72
CA PHE A 199 -6.35 -14.05 -0.62
C PHE A 199 -6.45 -14.84 0.69
N ASP A 200 -7.19 -14.33 1.69
CA ASP A 200 -7.37 -15.01 2.96
C ASP A 200 -8.36 -16.17 2.84
N LEU A 201 -7.81 -17.38 2.71
CA LEU A 201 -8.58 -18.62 2.66
C LEU A 201 -9.21 -19.01 4.01
N SER A 202 -8.74 -18.43 5.12
CA SER A 202 -9.29 -18.70 6.46
C SER A 202 -10.58 -17.93 6.73
N GLY A 203 -10.84 -16.87 5.96
CA GLY A 203 -12.00 -15.98 6.15
C GLY A 203 -11.93 -15.14 7.43
N THR A 204 -10.76 -15.03 8.07
CA THR A 204 -10.55 -14.25 9.29
C THR A 204 -10.49 -12.74 9.01
N THR A 205 -10.10 -12.36 7.80
CA THR A 205 -10.11 -10.99 7.30
C THR A 205 -11.35 -10.72 6.46
N ARG A 206 -12.09 -9.67 6.81
CA ARG A 206 -13.34 -9.29 6.13
C ARG A 206 -13.68 -7.82 6.30
N ILE A 207 -14.54 -7.33 5.41
CA ILE A 207 -15.27 -6.08 5.58
C ILE A 207 -16.64 -6.44 6.16
N GLY A 208 -16.98 -5.82 7.29
CA GLY A 208 -18.23 -6.03 8.02
C GLY A 208 -19.39 -5.21 7.45
N LYS A 209 -20.40 -4.95 8.29
CA LYS A 209 -21.63 -4.24 7.88
C LYS A 209 -21.40 -2.76 7.52
N TYR A 210 -20.39 -2.14 8.12
CA TYR A 210 -20.07 -0.72 7.92
C TYR A 210 -18.72 -0.57 7.24
N VAL A 211 -18.52 0.50 6.47
CA VAL A 211 -17.27 0.76 5.73
C VAL A 211 -16.06 0.75 6.66
N LEU A 212 -16.16 1.38 7.83
CA LEU A 212 -15.08 1.44 8.83
C LEU A 212 -14.94 0.17 9.67
N ASN A 213 -15.87 -0.78 9.56
CA ASN A 213 -15.84 -2.03 10.29
C ASN A 213 -15.13 -3.10 9.46
N HIS A 214 -13.80 -3.13 9.51
CA HIS A 214 -12.99 -4.16 8.83
C HIS A 214 -11.86 -4.66 9.73
N SER A 215 -11.36 -5.87 9.44
CA SER A 215 -10.38 -6.57 10.29
C SER A 215 -9.06 -5.82 10.52
N PHE A 216 -8.73 -4.84 9.67
CA PHE A 216 -7.49 -4.04 9.77
C PHE A 216 -7.63 -2.75 10.58
N MET A 217 -8.85 -2.35 10.96
CA MET A 217 -9.09 -1.07 11.63
C MET A 217 -8.40 -1.01 12.99
N ILE A 218 -8.70 -1.98 13.88
CA ILE A 218 -8.14 -2.02 15.22
C ILE A 218 -6.61 -2.20 15.18
N PRO A 219 -6.05 -3.21 14.46
CA PRO A 219 -4.60 -3.37 14.40
C PRO A 219 -3.88 -2.15 13.82
N GLY A 220 -4.45 -1.53 12.77
CA GLY A 220 -3.88 -0.34 12.15
C GLY A 220 -3.84 0.85 13.09
N LEU A 221 -4.97 1.16 13.76
CA LEU A 221 -5.04 2.27 14.72
C LEU A 221 -4.09 2.06 15.90
N VAL A 222 -4.04 0.84 16.45
CA VAL A 222 -3.13 0.50 17.55
C VAL A 222 -1.67 0.65 17.10
N ALA A 223 -1.30 0.12 15.93
CA ALA A 223 0.06 0.25 15.41
C ALA A 223 0.46 1.71 15.18
N THR A 224 -0.40 2.51 14.56
CA THR A 224 -0.12 3.94 14.33
C THR A 224 -0.04 4.71 15.66
N ALA A 225 -1.01 4.53 16.56
CA ALA A 225 -1.04 5.23 17.83
C ALA A 225 0.17 4.90 18.71
N THR A 226 0.53 3.62 18.81
CA THR A 226 1.69 3.18 19.59
C THR A 226 3.01 3.67 18.97
N ALA A 227 3.17 3.60 17.64
CA ALA A 227 4.36 4.09 16.95
C ALA A 227 4.55 5.60 17.12
N VAL A 228 3.49 6.39 16.95
CA VAL A 228 3.55 7.86 17.13
C VAL A 228 3.78 8.22 18.59
N SER A 229 3.06 7.60 19.52
CA SER A 229 3.21 7.91 20.95
C SER A 229 4.61 7.56 21.48
N SER A 230 5.13 6.39 21.11
CA SER A 230 6.50 5.99 21.47
C SER A 230 7.55 6.88 20.79
N GLY A 231 7.36 7.23 19.51
CA GLY A 231 8.24 8.16 18.80
C GLY A 231 8.27 9.54 19.45
N LEU A 232 7.11 10.09 19.83
CA LEU A 232 7.01 11.39 20.48
C LEU A 232 7.64 11.36 21.88
N LEU A 233 7.43 10.27 22.63
CA LEU A 233 8.08 10.08 23.93
C LEU A 233 9.60 10.05 23.80
N LEU A 234 10.13 9.26 22.86
CA LEU A 234 11.57 9.18 22.61
C LEU A 234 12.14 10.52 22.15
N ALA A 235 11.47 11.21 21.23
CA ALA A 235 11.88 12.53 20.76
C ALA A 235 11.99 13.54 21.90
N ARG A 236 11.10 13.46 22.91
CA ARG A 236 11.08 14.34 24.08
C ARG A 236 12.09 13.95 25.17
N LEU A 237 12.49 12.68 25.22
CA LEU A 237 13.47 12.18 26.20
C LEU A 237 14.91 12.38 25.74
N MET A 238 15.14 12.33 24.42
CA MET A 238 16.49 12.37 23.84
C MET A 238 16.93 13.76 23.36
N PHE A 239 15.99 14.69 23.14
CA PHE A 239 16.23 16.04 22.63
C PHE A 239 15.42 17.07 23.41
#